data_AF-A0A1G3SZ23-F1
#
_entry.id   AF-A0A1G3SZ23-F1
#
_cell.length_a   1.000
_cell.length_b   1.000
_cell.length_c   1.000
_cell.angle_alpha   90.00
_cell.angle_beta   90.00
_cell.angle_gamma   90.00
#
_symmetry.space_group_name_H-M   'P 1'
#
loop_
_entity.id
_entity.type
_entity.pdbx_description
1 polymer ?
#
loop_
_entity_poly.entity_id
_entity_poly.type
_entity_poly.pdbx_seq_one_letter_code
_entity_poly.pdbx_strand_id
1 'polypeptide(L)'
;ALLAKNRDPIFQKDALLLLGKSFFKAGFLERSRQTFLQILHNAPRTPQALHFLVLIYEHLQQYDKALEVMESLQELSPDSVSEKLYLECRILIGDHQIDMDEKADRLIKIYQSHRHLGYMIYEWLFTYRPLLAWKHFDQSLSERLSDILWRLRDENLDLDIIASNTYLRELFSAKGSLALAEGSSVFELDTLIALRRCGANKATLQFEYTCGECNVISFLPFHRCPQCHAIDSVHTIMNLSKERFEENNSLQ
;
A
#
# COMPACT_ATOMS: atom_id res chain seq x y z
N ALA A 1 22.75 -29.21 15.83
CA ALA A 1 23.55 -30.38 15.39
C ALA A 1 24.30 -30.13 14.08
N LEU A 2 23.67 -29.64 13.01
CA LEU A 2 24.32 -29.34 11.72
C LEU A 2 25.29 -28.14 11.77
N LEU A 3 24.87 -27.00 12.35
CA LEU A 3 25.72 -25.80 12.49
C LEU A 3 26.96 -26.02 13.35
N ALA A 4 26.90 -26.92 14.34
CA ALA A 4 28.03 -27.26 15.21
C ALA A 4 29.08 -28.15 14.52
N LYS A 5 28.70 -28.85 13.43
CA LYS A 5 29.56 -29.77 12.69
C LYS A 5 30.29 -29.10 11.52
N ASN A 6 29.78 -27.99 11.00
CA ASN A 6 30.41 -27.24 9.91
C ASN A 6 30.86 -25.87 10.42
N ARG A 7 32.17 -25.62 10.46
CA ARG A 7 32.79 -24.38 10.98
C ARG A 7 32.97 -23.29 9.92
N ASP A 8 32.58 -23.55 8.68
CA ASP A 8 32.66 -22.53 7.62
C ASP A 8 31.74 -21.34 7.97
N PRO A 9 32.29 -20.13 8.22
CA PRO A 9 31.50 -18.96 8.59
C PRO A 9 30.49 -18.54 7.51
N ILE A 10 30.79 -18.80 6.23
CA ILE A 10 29.89 -18.46 5.11
C ILE A 10 28.69 -19.38 5.15
N PHE A 11 28.92 -20.70 5.19
CA PHE A 11 27.86 -21.69 5.32
C PHE A 11 26.98 -21.45 6.56
N GLN A 12 27.58 -21.14 7.72
CA GLN A 12 26.83 -20.86 8.94
C GLN A 12 25.93 -19.63 8.79
N LYS A 13 26.44 -18.54 8.17
CA LYS A 13 25.66 -17.33 7.91
C LYS A 13 24.47 -17.62 6.99
N ASP A 14 24.68 -18.33 5.88
CA ASP A 14 23.62 -18.63 4.92
C ASP A 14 22.54 -19.55 5.50
N ALA A 15 22.96 -20.55 6.30
CA ALA A 15 22.04 -21.42 7.01
C ALA A 15 21.21 -20.66 8.06
N LEU A 16 21.81 -19.73 8.80
CA LEU A 16 21.08 -18.87 9.73
C LEU A 16 20.14 -17.90 9.00
N LEU A 17 20.55 -17.34 7.86
CA LEU A 17 19.70 -16.49 7.04
C LEU A 17 18.45 -17.24 6.57
N LEU A 18 18.63 -18.47 6.08
CA LEU A 18 17.51 -19.32 5.67
C LEU A 18 16.59 -19.64 6.85
N LEU A 19 17.16 -20.02 8.01
CA LEU A 19 16.40 -20.32 9.21
C LEU A 19 15.59 -19.11 9.70
N GLY A 20 16.21 -17.92 9.76
CA GLY A 20 15.55 -16.68 10.16
C GLY A 20 14.38 -16.34 9.25
N LYS A 21 14.56 -16.46 7.92
CA LYS A 21 13.49 -16.29 6.93
C LYS A 21 12.37 -17.31 7.08
N SER A 22 12.69 -18.57 7.34
CA SER A 22 11.68 -19.62 7.57
C SER A 22 10.87 -19.35 8.83
N PHE A 23 11.51 -18.94 9.94
CA PHE A 23 10.79 -18.53 11.14
C PHE A 23 9.91 -17.31 10.90
N PHE A 24 10.39 -16.32 10.16
CA PHE A 24 9.62 -15.12 9.80
C PHE A 24 8.36 -15.49 9.02
N LYS A 25 8.50 -16.25 7.92
CA LYS A 25 7.38 -16.70 7.08
C LYS A 25 6.36 -17.55 7.83
N ALA A 26 6.80 -18.29 8.84
CA ALA A 26 5.93 -19.09 9.71
C ALA A 26 5.27 -18.28 10.85
N GLY A 27 5.53 -16.97 10.95
CA GLY A 27 5.00 -16.11 12.01
C GLY A 27 5.72 -16.22 13.36
N PHE A 28 6.83 -16.98 13.44
CA PHE A 28 7.64 -17.10 14.65
C PHE A 28 8.59 -15.91 14.80
N LEU A 29 8.03 -14.70 14.93
CA LEU A 29 8.75 -13.42 14.91
C LEU A 29 9.89 -13.34 15.92
N GLU A 30 9.66 -13.77 17.16
CA GLU A 30 10.68 -13.74 18.22
C GLU A 30 11.87 -14.68 17.94
N ARG A 31 11.61 -15.90 17.42
CA ARG A 31 12.68 -16.83 17.03
C ARG A 31 13.45 -16.31 15.82
N SER A 32 12.73 -15.71 14.87
CA SER A 32 13.33 -15.04 13.72
C SER A 32 14.25 -13.90 14.16
N ARG A 33 13.78 -13.06 15.09
CA ARG A 33 14.54 -11.94 15.67
C ARG A 33 15.84 -12.42 16.29
N GLN A 34 15.77 -13.43 17.16
CA GLN A 34 16.95 -14.02 17.81
C GLN A 34 17.97 -14.53 16.78
N THR A 35 17.49 -15.17 15.71
CA THR A 35 18.33 -15.69 14.63
C THR A 35 19.05 -14.55 13.89
N PHE A 36 18.35 -13.47 13.56
CA PHE A 36 18.97 -12.31 12.88
C PHE A 36 19.92 -11.53 13.78
N LEU A 37 19.60 -11.37 15.08
CA LEU A 37 20.51 -10.77 16.05
C LEU A 37 21.80 -11.60 16.20
N GLN A 38 21.70 -12.94 16.17
CA GLN A 38 22.88 -13.81 16.17
C GLN A 38 23.74 -13.60 14.92
N ILE A 39 23.14 -13.43 13.74
CA ILE A 39 23.87 -13.12 12.51
C ILE A 39 24.61 -11.79 12.67
N LEU A 40 23.94 -10.75 13.18
CA LEU A 40 24.54 -9.43 13.34
C LEU A 40 25.62 -9.38 14.43
N HIS A 41 25.53 -10.22 15.46
CA HIS A 41 26.60 -10.36 16.45
C HIS A 41 27.93 -10.83 15.80
N ASN A 42 27.84 -11.76 14.84
CA ASN A 42 29.00 -12.32 14.16
C ASN A 42 29.41 -11.51 12.90
N ALA A 43 28.44 -10.91 12.23
CA ALA A 43 28.61 -10.17 10.97
C ALA A 43 27.68 -8.93 10.94
N PRO A 44 28.03 -7.84 11.65
CA PRO A 44 27.17 -6.66 11.82
C PRO A 44 26.76 -5.99 10.51
N ARG A 45 27.61 -6.05 9.48
CA ARG A 45 27.35 -5.47 8.15
C ARG A 45 26.62 -6.46 7.24
N THR A 46 25.47 -6.96 7.68
CA THR A 46 24.63 -7.87 6.89
C THR A 46 23.28 -7.21 6.57
N PRO A 47 23.14 -6.49 5.42
CA PRO A 47 21.94 -5.74 5.09
C PRO A 47 20.66 -6.58 5.13
N GLN A 48 20.73 -7.83 4.66
CA GLN A 48 19.56 -8.72 4.69
C GLN A 48 19.07 -9.02 6.11
N ALA A 49 19.97 -9.19 7.08
CA ALA A 49 19.58 -9.43 8.47
C ALA A 49 18.98 -8.18 9.11
N LEU A 50 19.54 -6.99 8.82
CA LEU A 50 18.99 -5.71 9.24
C LEU A 50 17.59 -5.49 8.64
N HIS A 51 17.41 -5.71 7.34
CA HIS A 51 16.12 -5.60 6.67
C HIS A 51 15.04 -6.49 7.31
N PHE A 52 15.34 -7.77 7.57
CA PHE A 52 14.38 -8.63 8.27
C PHE A 52 14.11 -8.19 9.71
N LEU A 53 15.09 -7.61 10.43
CA LEU A 53 14.83 -7.07 11.76
C LEU A 53 13.90 -5.86 11.73
N VAL A 54 14.03 -4.97 10.74
CA VAL A 54 13.07 -3.88 10.51
C VAL A 54 11.67 -4.46 10.33
N LEU A 55 11.49 -5.42 9.42
CA LEU A 55 10.20 -6.06 9.17
C LEU A 55 9.64 -6.69 10.45
N ILE A 56 10.48 -7.39 11.22
CA ILE A 56 10.05 -8.01 12.48
C ILE A 56 9.59 -6.96 13.49
N TYR A 57 10.35 -5.88 13.68
CA TYR A 57 9.97 -4.81 14.61
C TYR A 57 8.70 -4.09 14.14
N GLU A 58 8.51 -3.89 12.84
CA GLU A 58 7.26 -3.38 12.26
C GLU A 58 6.08 -4.31 12.57
N HIS A 59 6.21 -5.61 12.33
CA HIS A 59 5.16 -6.60 12.64
C HIS A 59 4.82 -6.65 14.14
N LEU A 60 5.79 -6.38 15.01
CA LEU A 60 5.62 -6.27 16.45
C LEU A 60 5.14 -4.87 16.91
N GLN A 61 4.90 -3.94 15.99
CA GLN A 61 4.56 -2.53 16.26
C GLN A 61 5.60 -1.80 17.14
N GLN A 62 6.85 -2.26 17.13
CA GLN A 62 7.98 -1.64 17.84
C GLN A 62 8.69 -0.66 16.91
N TYR A 63 7.97 0.39 16.50
CA TYR A 63 8.43 1.30 15.46
C TYR A 63 9.73 2.05 15.82
N ASP A 64 9.93 2.40 17.09
CA ASP A 64 11.17 3.06 17.54
C ASP A 64 12.40 2.19 17.23
N LYS A 65 12.32 0.89 17.54
CA LYS A 65 13.39 -0.07 17.23
C LYS A 65 13.54 -0.32 15.74
N ALA A 66 12.42 -0.31 15.00
CA ALA A 66 12.47 -0.43 13.55
C ALA A 66 13.26 0.74 12.93
N LEU A 67 13.06 1.97 13.44
CA LEU A 67 13.81 3.15 13.02
C LEU A 67 15.30 3.08 13.42
N GLU A 68 15.62 2.65 14.64
CA GLU A 68 17.02 2.44 15.06
C GLU A 68 17.77 1.47 14.13
N VAL A 69 17.14 0.34 13.79
CA VAL A 69 17.72 -0.63 12.84
C VAL A 69 17.75 -0.05 11.41
N MET A 70 16.77 0.77 11.05
CA MET A 70 16.71 1.42 9.74
C MET A 70 17.91 2.32 9.50
N GLU A 71 18.34 3.08 10.51
CA GLU A 71 19.52 3.95 10.41
C GLU A 71 20.77 3.14 10.03
N SER A 72 20.98 2.00 10.69
CA SER A 72 22.07 1.08 10.37
C SER A 72 21.94 0.47 8.97
N LEU A 73 20.72 0.15 8.51
CA LEU A 73 20.47 -0.38 7.18
C LEU A 73 20.76 0.66 6.10
N GLN A 74 20.37 1.92 6.31
CA GLN A 74 20.53 3.01 5.37
C GLN A 74 22.00 3.34 5.10
N GLU A 75 22.88 3.21 6.12
CA GLU A 75 24.33 3.33 5.94
C GLU A 75 24.92 2.29 4.97
N LEU A 76 24.29 1.12 4.87
CA LEU A 76 24.76 0.01 4.03
C LEU A 76 24.02 -0.07 2.69
N SER A 77 22.82 0.51 2.59
CA SER A 77 21.94 0.43 1.43
C SER A 77 21.17 1.74 1.29
N PRO A 78 21.75 2.76 0.65
CA PRO A 78 21.15 4.10 0.54
C PRO A 78 19.78 4.12 -0.15
N ASP A 79 19.44 3.09 -0.92
CA ASP A 79 18.16 2.95 -1.64
C ASP A 79 16.96 2.66 -0.71
N SER A 80 17.15 2.55 0.62
CA SER A 80 16.09 2.23 1.58
C SER A 80 15.20 3.41 2.01
N VAL A 81 15.23 4.54 1.29
CA VAL A 81 14.48 5.76 1.63
C VAL A 81 12.97 5.49 1.74
N SER A 82 12.40 4.68 0.85
CA SER A 82 10.97 4.33 0.87
C SER A 82 10.56 3.60 2.15
N GLU A 83 11.45 2.76 2.69
CA GLU A 83 11.24 1.96 3.89
C GLU A 83 11.23 2.83 5.15
N LYS A 84 12.14 3.82 5.24
CA LYS A 84 12.12 4.80 6.33
C LYS A 84 10.85 5.67 6.29
N LEU A 85 10.53 6.24 5.13
CA LEU A 85 9.32 7.07 4.97
C LEU A 85 8.05 6.29 5.30
N TYR A 86 8.02 5.00 4.98
CA TYR A 86 6.90 4.14 5.31
C TYR A 86 6.69 4.01 6.82
N LEU A 87 7.76 3.74 7.57
CA LEU A 87 7.71 3.68 9.03
C LEU A 87 7.27 5.03 9.62
N GLU A 88 7.81 6.13 9.13
CA GLU A 88 7.42 7.49 9.55
C GLU A 88 5.93 7.75 9.32
N CYS A 89 5.39 7.39 8.14
CA CYS A 89 3.96 7.50 7.85
C CYS A 89 3.13 6.60 8.77
N ARG A 90 3.57 5.37 9.05
CA ARG A 90 2.88 4.43 9.95
C ARG A 90 2.81 4.95 11.38
N ILE A 91 3.92 5.49 11.89
CA ILE A 91 3.99 6.12 13.22
C ILE A 91 3.03 7.32 13.27
N LEU A 92 3.14 8.22 12.30
CA LEU A 92 2.31 9.43 12.22
C LEU A 92 0.82 9.10 12.19
N ILE A 93 0.41 8.14 11.36
CA ILE A 93 -1.00 7.72 11.26
C ILE A 93 -1.49 7.11 12.58
N GLY A 94 -0.65 6.29 13.23
CA GLY A 94 -0.97 5.61 14.48
C GLY A 94 -0.89 6.46 15.75
N ASP A 95 -0.29 7.65 15.68
CA ASP A 95 -0.15 8.53 16.85
C ASP A 95 -1.48 9.22 17.19
N HIS A 96 -2.05 8.94 18.35
CA HIS A 96 -3.34 9.49 18.77
C HIS A 96 -3.23 10.91 19.36
N GLN A 97 -2.01 11.39 19.63
CA GLN A 97 -1.77 12.73 20.17
C GLN A 97 -1.77 13.80 19.08
N ILE A 98 -1.51 13.41 17.83
CA ILE A 98 -1.50 14.31 16.68
C ILE A 98 -2.91 14.37 16.10
N ASP A 99 -3.43 15.57 15.87
CA ASP A 99 -4.74 15.73 15.27
C ASP A 99 -4.73 15.34 13.77
N MET A 100 -5.92 15.12 13.24
CA MET A 100 -6.08 14.60 11.87
C MET A 100 -5.70 15.63 10.79
N ASP A 101 -5.82 16.93 11.04
CA ASP A 101 -5.43 17.96 10.06
C ASP A 101 -3.91 18.08 10.02
N GLU A 102 -3.25 18.09 11.18
CA GLU A 102 -1.79 18.07 11.28
C GLU A 102 -1.19 16.80 10.65
N LYS A 103 -1.81 15.63 10.85
CA LYS A 103 -1.40 14.40 10.14
C LYS A 103 -1.49 14.58 8.63
N ALA A 104 -2.60 15.13 8.14
CA ALA A 104 -2.81 15.32 6.71
C ALA A 104 -1.72 16.22 6.09
N ASP A 105 -1.45 17.36 6.72
CA ASP A 105 -0.42 18.31 6.27
C ASP A 105 0.98 17.67 6.23
N ARG A 106 1.33 16.90 7.26
CA ARG A 106 2.62 16.19 7.33
C ARG A 106 2.72 15.10 6.26
N LEU A 107 1.66 14.30 6.03
CA LEU A 107 1.63 13.29 4.97
C LEU A 107 1.76 13.92 3.57
N ILE A 108 1.06 15.03 3.33
CA ILE A 108 1.16 15.79 2.07
C ILE A 108 2.58 16.29 1.87
N LYS A 109 3.22 16.82 2.91
CA LYS A 109 4.61 17.29 2.84
C LYS A 109 5.59 16.16 2.52
N ILE A 110 5.41 14.98 3.13
CA ILE A 110 6.21 13.78 2.81
C ILE A 110 6.04 13.43 1.32
N TYR A 111 4.80 13.34 0.84
CA TYR A 111 4.53 13.00 -0.56
C TYR A 111 5.13 14.03 -1.53
N GLN A 112 4.95 15.33 -1.27
CA GLN A 112 5.48 16.40 -2.14
C GLN A 112 7.00 16.40 -2.22
N SER A 113 7.68 16.06 -1.13
CA SER A 113 9.14 16.06 -1.04
C SER A 113 9.79 14.86 -1.72
N HIS A 114 9.14 13.68 -1.65
CA HIS A 114 9.75 12.41 -2.05
C HIS A 114 9.07 11.73 -3.23
N ARG A 115 7.80 12.06 -3.53
CA ARG A 115 6.96 11.41 -4.54
C ARG A 115 6.85 9.88 -4.36
N HIS A 116 6.97 9.42 -3.13
CA HIS A 116 6.82 8.02 -2.72
C HIS A 116 5.55 7.84 -1.88
N LEU A 117 5.10 6.58 -1.71
CA LEU A 117 3.96 6.21 -0.88
C LEU A 117 2.62 6.82 -1.31
N GLY A 118 2.48 7.11 -2.61
CA GLY A 118 1.30 7.76 -3.16
C GLY A 118 0.00 7.00 -2.85
N TYR A 119 0.00 5.67 -2.95
CA TYR A 119 -1.22 4.91 -2.67
C TYR A 119 -1.59 4.99 -1.19
N MET A 120 -0.66 4.67 -0.29
CA MET A 120 -0.86 4.77 1.15
C MET A 120 -1.32 6.16 1.62
N ILE A 121 -0.66 7.21 1.13
CA ILE A 121 -0.94 8.59 1.55
C ILE A 121 -2.31 9.04 1.04
N TYR A 122 -2.61 8.83 -0.25
CA TYR A 122 -3.90 9.25 -0.80
C TYR A 122 -5.06 8.39 -0.32
N GLU A 123 -4.87 7.10 -0.05
CA GLU A 123 -5.89 6.28 0.61
C GLU A 123 -6.29 6.91 1.95
N TRP A 124 -5.30 7.27 2.78
CA TRP A 124 -5.57 7.91 4.06
C TRP A 124 -6.23 9.28 3.89
N LEU A 125 -5.70 10.13 3.01
CA LEU A 125 -6.23 11.47 2.76
C LEU A 125 -7.68 11.42 2.25
N PHE A 126 -8.01 10.57 1.28
CA PHE A 126 -9.38 10.44 0.79
C PHE A 126 -10.34 9.83 1.81
N THR A 127 -9.84 8.96 2.70
CA THR A 127 -10.63 8.38 3.78
C THR A 127 -11.02 9.42 4.83
N TYR A 128 -10.10 10.30 5.23
CA TYR A 128 -10.31 11.19 6.38
C TYR A 128 -10.45 12.67 6.03
N ARG A 129 -9.89 13.12 4.91
CA ARG A 129 -9.79 14.54 4.48
C ARG A 129 -9.92 14.70 2.94
N PRO A 130 -11.05 14.29 2.33
CA PRO A 130 -11.21 14.29 0.87
C PRO A 130 -11.03 15.66 0.21
N LEU A 131 -11.51 16.74 0.83
CA LEU A 131 -11.33 18.10 0.30
C LEU A 131 -9.85 18.49 0.21
N LEU A 132 -9.05 18.13 1.23
CA LEU A 132 -7.62 18.41 1.24
C LEU A 132 -6.86 17.46 0.29
N ALA A 133 -7.31 16.21 0.19
CA ALA A 133 -6.80 15.23 -0.77
C ALA A 133 -6.92 15.77 -2.20
N TRP A 134 -8.09 16.28 -2.57
CA TRP A 134 -8.32 16.92 -3.88
C TRP A 134 -7.44 18.14 -4.11
N LYS A 135 -7.38 19.06 -3.14
CA LYS A 135 -6.54 20.27 -3.24
C LYS A 135 -5.08 19.98 -3.59
N HIS A 136 -4.55 18.85 -3.11
CA HIS A 136 -3.16 18.46 -3.34
C HIS A 136 -2.99 17.29 -4.32
N PHE A 137 -4.08 16.86 -4.97
CA PHE A 137 -4.14 15.62 -5.74
C PHE A 137 -3.12 15.59 -6.88
N ASP A 138 -2.31 14.52 -6.91
CA ASP A 138 -1.43 14.23 -8.02
C ASP A 138 -2.19 13.45 -9.10
N GLN A 139 -2.51 14.15 -10.19
CA GLN A 139 -3.24 13.58 -11.32
C GLN A 139 -2.48 12.43 -12.01
N SER A 140 -1.16 12.28 -11.82
CA SER A 140 -0.44 11.13 -12.36
C SER A 140 -0.81 9.81 -11.65
N LEU A 141 -1.48 9.88 -10.50
CA LEU A 141 -1.92 8.72 -9.73
C LEU A 141 -3.37 8.32 -10.04
N SER A 142 -4.08 9.02 -10.92
CA SER A 142 -5.51 8.80 -11.21
C SER A 142 -5.85 7.33 -11.50
N GLU A 143 -5.10 6.67 -12.39
CA GLU A 143 -5.32 5.26 -12.71
C GLU A 143 -4.98 4.33 -11.53
N ARG A 144 -3.89 4.62 -10.82
CA ARG A 144 -3.42 3.80 -9.70
C ARG A 144 -4.35 3.85 -8.48
N LEU A 145 -5.08 4.95 -8.31
CA LEU A 145 -6.02 5.17 -7.20
C LEU A 145 -7.48 4.90 -7.60
N SER A 146 -7.71 4.19 -8.71
CA SER A 146 -9.05 3.95 -9.26
C SER A 146 -10.03 3.37 -8.23
N ASP A 147 -9.56 2.44 -7.40
CA ASP A 147 -10.37 1.78 -6.39
C ASP A 147 -10.77 2.74 -5.25
N ILE A 148 -9.85 3.59 -4.80
CA ILE A 148 -10.08 4.62 -3.79
C ILE A 148 -11.07 5.67 -4.33
N LEU A 149 -10.81 6.18 -5.53
CA LEU A 149 -11.63 7.19 -6.19
C LEU A 149 -13.03 6.65 -6.51
N TRP A 150 -13.14 5.40 -6.94
CA TRP A 150 -14.42 4.73 -7.18
C TRP A 150 -15.28 4.67 -5.91
N ARG A 151 -14.67 4.43 -4.75
CA ARG A 151 -15.36 4.33 -3.45
C ARG A 151 -15.75 5.68 -2.83
N LEU A 152 -15.27 6.81 -3.36
CA LEU A 152 -15.66 8.14 -2.85
C LEU A 152 -17.18 8.33 -2.90
N ARG A 153 -17.73 9.07 -1.96
CA ARG A 153 -19.14 9.50 -2.04
C ARG A 153 -19.26 10.70 -2.96
N ASP A 154 -20.42 10.88 -3.59
CA ASP A 154 -20.66 11.97 -4.54
C ASP A 154 -20.49 13.36 -3.88
N GLU A 155 -20.81 13.48 -2.59
CA GLU A 155 -20.58 14.69 -1.78
C GLU A 155 -19.10 15.10 -1.63
N ASN A 156 -18.19 14.16 -1.87
CA ASN A 156 -16.74 14.35 -1.72
C ASN A 156 -16.03 14.52 -3.07
N LEU A 157 -16.76 14.73 -4.17
CA LEU A 157 -16.16 14.92 -5.49
C LEU A 157 -15.78 16.37 -5.74
N ASP A 158 -14.63 16.59 -6.36
CA ASP A 158 -14.20 17.90 -6.86
C ASP A 158 -14.41 17.97 -8.38
N LEU A 159 -15.45 18.66 -8.80
CA LEU A 159 -15.88 18.70 -10.20
C LEU A 159 -14.86 19.40 -11.11
N ASP A 160 -14.16 20.41 -10.61
CA ASP A 160 -13.20 21.17 -11.40
C ASP A 160 -11.98 20.31 -11.71
N ILE A 161 -11.45 19.61 -10.69
CA ILE A 161 -10.33 18.68 -10.88
C ILE A 161 -10.74 17.52 -11.78
N ILE A 162 -11.92 16.93 -11.55
CA ILE A 162 -12.41 15.82 -12.37
C ILE A 162 -12.56 16.26 -13.83
N ALA A 163 -13.17 17.42 -14.11
CA ALA A 163 -13.36 17.91 -15.46
C ALA A 163 -12.03 18.19 -16.20
N SER A 164 -10.95 18.47 -15.47
CA SER A 164 -9.63 18.71 -16.04
C SER A 164 -8.86 17.43 -16.44
N ASN A 165 -9.31 16.25 -16.00
CA ASN A 165 -8.59 14.99 -16.19
C ASN A 165 -9.44 13.97 -16.96
N THR A 166 -8.95 13.54 -18.13
CA THR A 166 -9.68 12.61 -19.01
C THR A 166 -10.04 11.30 -18.30
N TYR A 167 -9.10 10.68 -17.60
CA TYR A 167 -9.35 9.42 -16.90
C TYR A 167 -10.39 9.56 -15.79
N LEU A 168 -10.33 10.65 -15.01
CA LEU A 168 -11.31 10.90 -13.95
C LEU A 168 -12.72 11.12 -14.51
N ARG A 169 -12.84 11.85 -15.64
CA ARG A 169 -14.13 12.02 -16.33
C ARG A 169 -14.72 10.66 -16.71
N GLU A 170 -13.90 9.79 -17.29
CA GLU A 170 -14.29 8.43 -17.67
C GLU A 170 -14.68 7.58 -16.44
N LEU A 171 -13.85 7.57 -15.40
CA LEU A 171 -14.10 6.82 -14.17
C LEU A 171 -15.41 7.21 -13.50
N PHE A 172 -15.65 8.51 -13.30
CA PHE A 172 -16.87 9.00 -12.65
C PHE A 172 -18.10 8.95 -13.55
N SER A 173 -17.93 8.92 -14.88
CA SER A 173 -19.01 8.59 -15.82
C SER A 173 -19.37 7.11 -15.82
N ALA A 174 -18.39 6.21 -15.79
CA ALA A 174 -18.63 4.78 -15.62
C ALA A 174 -19.34 4.46 -14.30
N LYS A 175 -18.95 5.16 -13.23
CA LYS A 175 -19.60 5.05 -11.91
C LYS A 175 -21.06 5.49 -11.93
N GLY A 176 -21.40 6.45 -12.78
CA GLY A 176 -22.73 7.06 -12.85
C GLY A 176 -22.91 8.28 -11.95
N SER A 177 -21.85 8.74 -11.27
CA SER A 177 -21.87 9.96 -10.47
C SER A 177 -21.96 11.21 -11.36
N LEU A 178 -21.37 11.17 -12.57
CA LEU A 178 -21.26 12.31 -13.48
C LEU A 178 -21.50 11.89 -14.94
N ALA A 179 -21.84 12.84 -15.81
CA ALA A 179 -22.01 12.61 -17.25
C ALA A 179 -21.02 13.48 -18.05
N LEU A 180 -19.73 13.20 -17.90
CA LEU A 180 -18.62 13.97 -18.47
C LEU A 180 -17.87 13.25 -19.60
N ALA A 181 -18.10 11.96 -19.81
CA ALA A 181 -17.49 11.16 -20.87
C ALA A 181 -18.53 10.31 -21.61
N GLU A 182 -18.32 10.11 -22.92
CA GLU A 182 -19.20 9.32 -23.78
C GLU A 182 -18.72 7.88 -24.03
N GLY A 183 -17.47 7.59 -23.65
CA GLY A 183 -16.80 6.30 -23.75
C GLY A 183 -15.43 6.36 -23.07
N SER A 184 -14.67 5.26 -23.12
CA SER A 184 -13.31 5.17 -22.55
C SER A 184 -12.42 4.25 -23.38
N SER A 185 -11.11 4.42 -23.26
CA SER A 185 -10.15 3.44 -23.77
C SER A 185 -9.99 2.21 -22.85
N VAL A 186 -10.42 2.32 -21.60
CA VAL A 186 -10.43 1.22 -20.63
C VAL A 186 -11.73 0.45 -20.79
N PHE A 187 -11.62 -0.83 -21.17
CA PHE A 187 -12.76 -1.67 -21.52
C PHE A 187 -13.86 -1.71 -20.45
N GLU A 188 -13.47 -1.83 -19.19
CA GLU A 188 -14.40 -1.87 -18.06
C GLU A 188 -15.17 -0.56 -17.92
N LEU A 189 -14.47 0.58 -18.06
CA LEU A 189 -15.10 1.90 -17.98
C LEU A 189 -16.00 2.15 -19.19
N ASP A 190 -15.54 1.83 -20.40
CA ASP A 190 -16.31 1.99 -21.64
C ASP A 190 -17.61 1.19 -21.60
N THR A 191 -17.53 -0.07 -21.16
CA THR A 191 -18.68 -0.94 -21.00
C THR A 191 -19.69 -0.33 -20.03
N LEU A 192 -19.25 0.18 -18.89
CA LEU A 192 -20.14 0.81 -17.91
C LEU A 192 -20.75 2.11 -18.44
N ILE A 193 -19.97 2.98 -19.08
CA ILE A 193 -20.47 4.22 -19.70
C ILE A 193 -21.55 3.89 -20.75
N ALA A 194 -21.31 2.91 -21.62
CA ALA A 194 -22.27 2.47 -22.62
C ALA A 194 -23.56 1.92 -21.98
N LEU A 195 -23.45 1.13 -20.92
CA LEU A 195 -24.62 0.61 -20.19
C LEU A 195 -25.45 1.74 -19.58
N ARG A 196 -24.80 2.73 -18.93
CA ARG A 196 -25.48 3.89 -18.33
C ARG A 196 -26.24 4.70 -19.38
N ARG A 197 -25.67 4.89 -20.58
CA ARG A 197 -26.34 5.59 -21.70
C ARG A 197 -27.62 4.90 -22.17
N CYS A 198 -27.68 3.58 -22.05
CA CYS A 198 -28.87 2.79 -22.35
C CYS A 198 -29.85 2.69 -21.15
N GLY A 199 -29.59 3.38 -20.04
CA GLY A 199 -30.37 3.30 -18.80
C GLY A 199 -30.19 2.00 -18.02
N ALA A 200 -29.17 1.20 -18.37
CA ALA A 200 -28.88 -0.06 -17.71
C ALA A 200 -27.86 0.13 -16.57
N ASN A 201 -28.29 -0.16 -15.35
CA ASN A 201 -27.51 0.14 -14.14
C ASN A 201 -26.98 -1.10 -13.40
N LYS A 202 -27.21 -2.30 -13.93
CA LYS A 202 -27.01 -3.58 -13.20
C LYS A 202 -25.55 -4.07 -13.10
N ALA A 203 -24.57 -3.26 -13.49
CA ALA A 203 -23.17 -3.62 -13.50
C ALA A 203 -22.35 -2.56 -12.76
N THR A 204 -21.28 -3.00 -12.09
CA THR A 204 -20.36 -2.16 -11.31
C THR A 204 -18.95 -2.73 -11.37
N LEU A 205 -17.97 -1.99 -10.86
CA LEU A 205 -16.60 -2.46 -10.72
C LEU A 205 -16.40 -3.20 -9.40
N GLN A 206 -15.68 -4.31 -9.49
CA GLN A 206 -15.00 -4.95 -8.38
C GLN A 206 -13.48 -4.82 -8.61
N PHE A 207 -12.72 -4.69 -7.53
CA PHE A 207 -11.27 -4.53 -7.60
C PHE A 207 -10.56 -5.73 -7.00
N GLU A 208 -9.53 -6.19 -7.72
CA GLU A 208 -8.47 -7.04 -7.19
C GLU A 208 -7.17 -6.25 -7.15
N TYR A 209 -6.16 -6.77 -6.45
CA TYR A 209 -4.92 -6.06 -6.22
C TYR A 209 -3.74 -6.94 -6.58
N THR A 210 -2.74 -6.37 -7.25
CA THR A 210 -1.48 -7.07 -7.56
C THR A 210 -0.28 -6.27 -7.07
N CYS A 211 0.77 -6.96 -6.68
CA CYS A 211 2.05 -6.33 -6.35
C CYS A 211 2.87 -6.10 -7.62
N GLY A 212 3.29 -4.87 -7.89
CA GLY A 212 4.14 -4.51 -9.03
C GLY A 212 5.52 -5.20 -9.03
N GLU A 213 6.02 -5.61 -7.86
CA GLU A 213 7.32 -6.29 -7.74
C GLU A 213 7.24 -7.82 -7.92
N CYS A 214 6.30 -8.50 -7.24
CA CYS A 214 6.23 -9.97 -7.23
C CYS A 214 4.98 -10.57 -7.88
N ASN A 215 4.08 -9.74 -8.41
CA ASN A 215 2.84 -10.13 -9.10
C ASN A 215 1.91 -11.04 -8.29
N VAL A 216 2.01 -11.03 -6.95
CA VAL A 216 1.06 -11.75 -6.11
C VAL A 216 -0.29 -11.04 -6.17
N ILE A 217 -1.36 -11.79 -6.38
CA ILE A 217 -2.73 -11.28 -6.37
C ILE A 217 -3.27 -11.32 -4.93
N SER A 218 -3.97 -10.27 -4.53
CA SER A 218 -4.65 -10.09 -3.25
C SER A 218 -6.07 -9.58 -3.48
N PHE A 219 -7.00 -10.00 -2.63
CA PHE A 219 -8.38 -9.51 -2.63
C PHE A 219 -8.57 -8.24 -1.78
N LEU A 220 -7.53 -7.86 -1.03
CA LEU A 220 -7.50 -6.65 -0.21
C LEU A 220 -6.33 -5.76 -0.63
N PRO A 221 -6.48 -4.42 -0.58
CA PRO A 221 -5.38 -3.52 -0.81
C PRO A 221 -4.32 -3.67 0.29
N PHE A 222 -3.08 -3.33 -0.04
CA PHE A 222 -1.96 -3.40 0.90
C PHE A 222 -0.98 -2.27 0.67
N HIS A 223 -0.42 -1.71 1.74
CA HIS A 223 0.72 -0.79 1.64
C HIS A 223 2.06 -1.52 1.71
N ARG A 224 2.07 -2.75 2.23
CA ARG A 224 3.23 -3.65 2.19
C ARG A 224 2.78 -4.99 1.64
N CYS A 225 3.42 -5.43 0.57
CA CYS A 225 3.10 -6.70 -0.07
C CYS A 225 3.27 -7.85 0.93
N PRO A 226 2.24 -8.70 1.14
CA PRO A 226 2.33 -9.81 2.10
C PRO A 226 3.36 -10.88 1.69
N GLN A 227 3.69 -10.98 0.40
CA GLN A 227 4.61 -11.98 -0.14
C GLN A 227 6.08 -11.52 -0.22
N CYS A 228 6.35 -10.36 -0.83
CA CYS A 228 7.71 -9.87 -1.05
C CYS A 228 8.11 -8.67 -0.17
N HIS A 229 7.18 -8.14 0.61
CA HIS A 229 7.38 -6.98 1.49
C HIS A 229 7.71 -5.67 0.78
N ALA A 230 7.58 -5.59 -0.55
CA ALA A 230 7.62 -4.33 -1.28
C ALA A 230 6.59 -3.35 -0.71
N ILE A 231 6.99 -2.09 -0.56
CA ILE A 231 6.16 -1.03 -0.02
C ILE A 231 5.50 -0.28 -1.16
N ASP A 232 4.22 0.07 -0.96
CA ASP A 232 3.42 0.88 -1.85
C ASP A 232 3.60 0.44 -3.31
N SER A 233 3.52 -0.87 -3.53
CA SER A 233 3.67 -1.51 -4.83
C SER A 233 2.33 -2.04 -5.35
N VAL A 234 1.23 -1.71 -4.68
CA VAL A 234 -0.11 -2.17 -5.06
C VAL A 234 -0.57 -1.50 -6.36
N HIS A 235 -1.11 -2.32 -7.25
CA HIS A 235 -1.82 -1.91 -8.45
C HIS A 235 -3.21 -2.53 -8.47
N THR A 236 -4.19 -1.77 -8.94
CA THR A 236 -5.59 -2.20 -9.01
C THR A 236 -5.87 -2.93 -10.33
N ILE A 237 -6.58 -4.04 -10.25
CA ILE A 237 -7.17 -4.75 -11.38
C ILE A 237 -8.67 -4.52 -11.32
N MET A 238 -9.21 -3.90 -12.37
CA MET A 238 -10.65 -3.64 -12.51
C MET A 238 -11.34 -4.85 -13.13
N ASN A 239 -12.45 -5.28 -12.52
CA ASN A 239 -13.27 -6.36 -13.02
C ASN A 239 -14.74 -5.92 -13.06
N LEU A 240 -15.43 -6.20 -14.16
CA LEU A 240 -16.87 -6.01 -14.25
C LEU A 240 -17.59 -7.05 -13.37
N SER A 241 -18.53 -6.59 -12.58
CA SER A 241 -19.36 -7.43 -11.71
C SER A 241 -20.81 -6.97 -11.77
N LYS A 242 -21.73 -7.86 -11.39
CA LYS A 242 -23.15 -7.50 -11.27
C LYS A 242 -23.35 -6.64 -10.03
N GLU A 243 -24.07 -5.53 -10.17
CA GLU A 243 -24.50 -4.72 -9.03
C GLU A 243 -25.40 -5.59 -8.14
N ARG A 244 -24.97 -5.86 -6.91
CA ARG A 244 -25.79 -6.55 -5.92
C ARG A 244 -26.69 -5.50 -5.27
N PHE A 245 -27.96 -5.47 -5.68
CA PHE A 245 -29.01 -4.85 -4.87
C PHE A 245 -29.15 -5.69 -3.59
N GLU A 246 -28.67 -5.18 -2.46
CA GLU A 246 -29.14 -5.65 -1.16
C GLU A 246 -30.57 -5.11 -0.97
N GLU A 247 -31.57 -5.86 -1.44
CA GLU A 247 -32.93 -5.71 -0.93
C GLU A 247 -32.92 -6.21 0.53
N ASN A 248 -32.89 -5.29 1.49
CA ASN A 248 -33.28 -5.47 2.90
C ASN A 248 -32.95 -6.85 3.53
N ASN A 249 -31.72 -7.06 3.97
CA ASN A 249 -31.48 -7.96 5.10
C ASN A 249 -31.54 -7.15 6.40
N SER A 250 -32.76 -6.71 6.73
CA SER A 250 -33.10 -6.45 8.13
C SER A 250 -32.98 -7.80 8.83
N LEU A 251 -31.92 -7.98 9.62
CA LEU A 251 -31.76 -9.15 10.47
C LEU A 251 -32.92 -9.17 11.49
N GLN A 252 -33.91 -10.02 11.24
CA GLN A 252 -34.78 -10.59 12.26
C GLN A 252 -34.05 -11.75 12.96
#